data_AF-A0AAJ2LMS0-F1
#
_entry.id   AF-A0AAJ2LMS0-F1
#
_cell.length_a   1.000
_cell.length_b   1.000
_cell.length_c   1.000
_cell.angle_alpha   90.00
_cell.angle_beta   90.00
_cell.angle_gamma   90.00
#
_symmetry.space_group_name_H-M   'P 1'
#
loop_
_entity.id
_entity.type
_entity.pdbx_description
1 polymer ?
#
loop_
_entity_poly.entity_id
_entity_poly.type
_entity_poly.pdbx_seq_one_letter_code
_entity_poly.pdbx_strand_id
1 'polypeptide(L)'
;VLIFVFARLMTKPTIKSQTKPKLIKAAVIAVVALLLTYLSLLIPAKVNVVRVGSMDCEQGCQVVAAGFPKPYLVDGIISPVGSVSMNPLDLFLAPLDDFILVNFLMSYVFWLAIALLASKLYKIQHPE
;
A
#
# COMPACT_ATOMS: atom_id res chain seq x y z
N VAL A 1 -14.26 46.85 38.76
CA VAL A 1 -14.54 45.40 38.79
C VAL A 1 -14.74 44.79 37.40
N LEU A 2 -15.14 45.52 36.35
CA LEU A 2 -15.26 44.94 34.99
C LEU A 2 -14.02 45.01 34.08
N ILE A 3 -12.95 45.71 34.48
CA ILE A 3 -11.72 45.83 33.65
C ILE A 3 -10.77 44.61 33.85
N PHE A 4 -10.96 43.82 34.91
CA PHE A 4 -10.10 42.67 35.23
C PHE A 4 -10.55 41.34 34.62
N VAL A 5 -11.75 41.25 34.03
CA VAL A 5 -12.26 39.99 33.45
C VAL A 5 -11.87 39.84 31.97
N PHE A 6 -11.71 40.93 31.23
CA PHE A 6 -11.32 40.87 29.81
C PHE A 6 -9.81 40.60 29.58
N ALA A 7 -8.97 40.81 30.60
CA ALA A 7 -7.53 40.55 30.51
C ALA A 7 -7.15 39.05 30.62
N ARG A 8 -8.10 38.14 30.93
CA ARG A 8 -7.79 36.74 31.24
C ARG A 8 -8.16 35.71 30.17
N LEU A 9 -8.73 36.11 29.04
CA LEU A 9 -8.96 35.21 27.89
C LEU A 9 -8.05 35.51 26.70
N MET A 10 -6.96 36.22 26.94
CA MET A 10 -5.74 36.22 26.13
C MET A 10 -4.83 35.05 26.55
N THR A 11 -5.31 33.81 26.45
CA THR A 11 -4.46 32.62 26.54
C THR A 11 -4.45 31.90 25.21
N LYS A 12 -3.50 32.35 24.38
CA LYS A 12 -2.88 31.65 23.24
C LYS A 12 -3.23 30.16 23.14
N PRO A 13 -3.74 29.68 21.99
CA PRO A 13 -3.41 28.33 21.55
C PRO A 13 -1.95 28.35 21.08
N THR A 14 -1.00 28.09 21.99
CA THR A 14 0.34 27.64 21.59
C THR A 14 0.20 26.24 21.02
N ILE A 15 -0.18 26.15 19.74
CA ILE A 15 -0.10 24.93 18.96
C ILE A 15 1.38 24.57 18.89
N LYS A 16 1.78 23.55 19.66
CA LYS A 16 3.10 22.93 19.66
C LYS A 16 3.54 22.67 18.21
N SER A 17 4.42 23.51 17.67
CA SER A 17 4.98 23.36 16.32
C SER A 17 6.20 22.42 16.27
N GLN A 18 6.56 21.79 17.40
CA GLN A 18 7.73 20.90 17.47
C GLN A 18 7.44 19.40 17.23
N THR A 19 6.17 18.97 17.15
CA THR A 19 5.80 17.58 16.78
C THR A 19 5.73 17.35 15.27
N LYS A 20 5.68 18.41 14.46
CA LYS A 20 5.46 18.35 13.00
C LYS A 20 6.55 17.66 12.17
N PRO A 21 7.87 17.85 12.39
CA PRO A 21 8.86 17.33 11.44
C PRO A 21 8.99 15.80 11.49
N LYS A 22 8.81 15.18 12.66
CA LYS A 22 8.84 13.71 12.79
C LYS A 22 7.61 13.06 12.14
N LEU A 23 6.44 13.68 12.28
CA LEU A 23 5.20 13.19 11.67
C LEU A 23 5.24 13.30 10.14
N ILE A 24 5.77 14.40 9.60
CA ILE A 24 5.92 14.58 8.15
C ILE A 24 6.87 13.52 7.58
N LYS A 25 8.01 13.26 8.24
CA LYS A 25 8.94 12.19 7.82
C LYS A 25 8.26 10.82 7.82
N ALA A 26 7.47 10.49 8.85
CA ALA A 26 6.73 9.24 8.90
C ALA A 26 5.66 9.13 7.80
N ALA A 27 4.94 10.22 7.53
CA ALA A 27 3.94 10.27 6.46
C ALA A 27 4.57 10.08 5.07
N VAL A 28 5.71 10.71 4.82
CA VAL A 28 6.46 10.53 3.56
C VAL A 28 6.87 9.07 3.38
N ILE A 29 7.41 8.43 4.43
CA ILE A 29 7.80 7.01 4.36
C ILE A 29 6.57 6.12 4.09
N ALA A 30 5.42 6.41 4.71
CA ALA A 30 4.19 5.66 4.48
C ALA A 30 3.66 5.79 3.04
N VAL A 31 3.72 7.00 2.47
CA VAL A 31 3.34 7.24 1.06
C VAL A 31 4.30 6.54 0.11
N VAL A 32 5.61 6.62 0.36
CA VAL A 32 6.62 5.92 -0.44
C VAL A 32 6.40 4.40 -0.40
N ALA A 33 6.10 3.83 0.78
CA ALA A 33 5.77 2.41 0.90
C ALA A 33 4.51 2.02 0.11
N LEU A 34 3.49 2.88 0.10
CA LEU A 34 2.26 2.65 -0.67
C LEU A 34 2.54 2.69 -2.17
N LEU A 35 3.33 3.66 -2.64
CA LEU A 35 3.76 3.75 -4.04
C LEU A 35 4.60 2.53 -4.46
N LEU A 36 5.54 2.07 -3.62
CA LEU A 36 6.32 0.84 -3.85
C LEU A 36 5.41 -0.40 -3.90
N THR A 37 4.42 -0.47 -3.02
CA THR A 37 3.44 -1.56 -3.03
C THR A 37 2.67 -1.57 -4.35
N TYR A 38 2.23 -0.41 -4.83
CA TYR A 38 1.56 -0.29 -6.12
C TYR A 38 2.50 -0.64 -7.29
N LEU A 39 3.73 -0.14 -7.29
CA LEU A 39 4.74 -0.48 -8.29
C LEU A 39 5.07 -1.98 -8.33
N SER A 40 4.88 -2.69 -7.21
CA SER A 40 5.06 -4.14 -7.17
C SER A 40 4.03 -4.92 -8.00
N LEU A 41 2.94 -4.29 -8.46
CA LEU A 41 2.01 -4.87 -9.44
C LEU A 41 2.66 -5.10 -10.80
N LEU A 42 3.70 -4.36 -11.14
CA LEU A 42 4.42 -4.54 -12.42
C LEU A 42 5.23 -5.84 -12.43
N ILE A 43 5.32 -6.55 -11.31
CA ILE A 43 5.98 -7.85 -11.22
C ILE A 43 4.91 -8.92 -11.47
N PRO A 44 4.89 -9.54 -12.67
CA PRO A 44 3.96 -10.62 -12.95
C PRO A 44 4.33 -11.85 -12.12
N ALA A 45 3.32 -12.47 -11.55
CA ALA A 45 3.40 -13.71 -10.79
C ALA A 45 2.41 -14.73 -11.38
N LYS A 46 2.58 -15.99 -11.01
CA LYS A 46 1.63 -17.06 -11.31
C LYS A 46 1.27 -17.77 -10.02
N VAL A 47 -0.01 -18.03 -9.83
CA VAL A 47 -0.52 -18.76 -8.66
C VAL A 47 -1.40 -19.91 -9.11
N ASN A 48 -1.33 -21.02 -8.38
CA ASN A 48 -2.24 -22.13 -8.58
C ASN A 48 -3.50 -21.89 -7.75
N VAL A 49 -4.63 -21.74 -8.42
CA VAL A 49 -5.93 -21.64 -7.77
C VAL A 49 -6.81 -22.81 -8.20
N VAL A 50 -7.50 -23.41 -7.23
CA VAL A 50 -8.53 -24.41 -7.47
C VAL A 50 -9.86 -23.69 -7.45
N ARG A 51 -10.60 -23.75 -8.55
CA ARG A 51 -11.94 -23.15 -8.65
C ARG A 51 -12.98 -24.25 -8.84
N VAL A 52 -13.83 -24.42 -7.84
CA VAL A 52 -14.90 -25.41 -7.84
C VAL A 52 -16.04 -24.89 -8.72
N GLY A 53 -16.43 -25.64 -9.77
CA GLY A 53 -17.55 -25.28 -10.66
C GLY A 53 -17.20 -24.76 -12.05
N SER A 54 -15.91 -24.63 -12.38
CA SER A 54 -15.44 -24.49 -13.76
C SER A 54 -14.82 -25.82 -14.20
N MET A 55 -15.38 -26.48 -15.22
CA MET A 55 -14.93 -27.82 -15.67
C MET A 55 -13.43 -27.89 -16.02
N ASP A 56 -12.79 -26.74 -16.27
CA ASP A 56 -11.37 -26.65 -16.67
C ASP A 56 -10.38 -26.41 -15.50
N CYS A 57 -10.83 -26.16 -14.26
CA CYS A 57 -9.94 -25.78 -13.14
C CYS A 57 -10.15 -26.51 -11.79
N GLU A 58 -10.76 -27.70 -11.81
CA GLU A 58 -10.98 -28.49 -10.58
C GLU A 58 -9.70 -29.09 -9.99
N GLN A 59 -8.66 -29.30 -10.81
CA GLN A 59 -7.37 -29.85 -10.38
C GLN A 59 -6.30 -28.78 -10.09
N GLY A 60 -6.67 -27.50 -10.18
CA GLY A 60 -5.77 -26.38 -10.01
C GLY A 60 -5.24 -25.84 -11.33
N CYS A 61 -5.52 -24.57 -11.60
CA CYS A 61 -5.03 -23.86 -12.77
C CYS A 61 -3.98 -22.84 -12.39
N GLN A 62 -2.96 -22.68 -13.25
CA GLN A 62 -2.09 -21.52 -13.19
C GLN A 62 -2.82 -20.30 -13.71
N VAL A 63 -3.18 -19.40 -12.81
CA VAL A 63 -3.72 -18.09 -13.16
C VAL A 63 -2.63 -17.03 -13.03
N VAL A 64 -2.73 -16.01 -13.86
CA VAL A 64 -1.84 -14.85 -13.77
C VAL A 64 -2.20 -14.06 -12.53
N ALA A 65 -1.18 -13.58 -11.84
CA ALA A 65 -1.35 -12.72 -10.67
C ALA A 65 -0.28 -11.63 -10.69
N ALA A 66 -0.45 -10.62 -9.84
CA ALA A 66 0.50 -9.53 -9.70
C ALA A 66 0.67 -9.15 -8.22
N GLY A 67 1.86 -8.62 -7.93
CA GLY A 67 2.23 -8.15 -6.60
C GLY A 67 3.40 -8.91 -6.01
N PHE A 68 4.21 -8.18 -5.25
CA PHE A 68 5.37 -8.70 -4.53
C PHE A 68 5.40 -8.16 -3.11
N PRO A 69 5.82 -8.95 -2.10
CA PRO A 69 6.31 -10.34 -2.15
C PRO A 69 5.21 -11.40 -2.26
N LYS A 70 3.98 -11.08 -1.87
CA LYS A 70 2.83 -11.95 -2.13
C LYS A 70 1.96 -11.34 -3.23
N PRO A 71 1.52 -12.15 -4.22
CA PRO A 71 0.55 -11.70 -5.18
C PRO A 71 -0.75 -11.41 -4.46
N TYR A 72 -1.25 -10.18 -4.61
CA TYR A 72 -2.48 -9.72 -3.97
C TYR A 72 -3.57 -9.39 -4.98
N LEU A 73 -3.23 -9.54 -6.26
CA LEU A 73 -4.13 -9.34 -7.35
C LEU A 73 -4.08 -10.58 -8.24
N VAL A 74 -5.23 -11.20 -8.46
CA VAL A 74 -5.35 -12.46 -9.17
C VAL A 74 -6.39 -12.30 -10.27
N ASP A 75 -6.06 -12.77 -11.48
CA ASP A 75 -6.97 -12.74 -12.63
C ASP A 75 -8.27 -13.50 -12.32
N GLY A 76 -9.44 -12.97 -12.68
CA GLY A 76 -10.74 -13.61 -12.41
C GLY A 76 -11.16 -14.67 -13.44
N ILE A 77 -12.30 -15.32 -13.19
CA ILE A 77 -12.82 -16.49 -13.96
C ILE A 77 -13.17 -16.13 -15.41
N ILE A 78 -13.57 -14.89 -15.67
CA ILE A 78 -14.23 -14.48 -16.92
C ILE A 78 -13.25 -13.89 -17.94
N SER A 79 -11.95 -13.89 -17.67
CA SER A 79 -10.95 -13.39 -18.61
C SER A 79 -10.29 -14.55 -19.37
N PRO A 80 -10.65 -14.79 -20.64
CA PRO A 80 -10.07 -15.87 -21.42
C PRO A 80 -8.61 -15.58 -21.81
N VAL A 81 -8.13 -14.36 -21.56
CA VAL A 81 -6.84 -13.87 -22.01
C VAL A 81 -6.28 -12.90 -20.97
N GLY A 82 -5.74 -13.44 -19.86
CA GLY A 82 -4.73 -12.78 -19.03
C GLY A 82 -4.94 -11.29 -18.79
N SER A 83 -5.97 -10.86 -18.06
CA SER A 83 -6.27 -9.43 -17.80
C SER A 83 -5.11 -8.71 -17.12
N VAL A 84 -4.24 -9.46 -16.45
CA VAL A 84 -3.02 -8.96 -15.81
C VAL A 84 -1.98 -8.48 -16.84
N SER A 85 -2.19 -8.73 -18.15
CA SER A 85 -1.45 -8.09 -19.24
C SER A 85 -2.04 -6.74 -19.67
N MET A 86 -3.25 -6.40 -19.24
CA MET A 86 -3.81 -5.06 -19.39
C MET A 86 -3.31 -4.17 -18.26
N ASN A 87 -3.12 -2.89 -18.57
CA ASN A 87 -2.42 -1.94 -17.71
C ASN A 87 -2.88 -2.04 -16.25
N PRO A 88 -1.96 -2.03 -15.26
CA PRO A 88 -2.31 -2.11 -13.83
C PRO A 88 -3.22 -0.97 -13.34
N LEU A 89 -3.46 0.05 -14.18
CA LEU A 89 -4.40 1.15 -13.95
C LEU A 89 -5.85 0.79 -14.33
N ASP A 90 -6.08 -0.11 -15.30
CA ASP A 90 -7.42 -0.53 -15.75
C ASP A 90 -8.14 -1.41 -14.70
N LEU A 91 -7.38 -1.87 -13.72
CA LEU A 91 -7.82 -2.69 -12.59
C LEU A 91 -8.79 -2.03 -11.63
N PHE A 92 -8.80 -0.69 -11.59
CA PHE A 92 -9.77 0.03 -10.77
C PHE A 92 -11.13 0.19 -11.44
N LEU A 93 -11.19 0.00 -12.77
CA LEU A 93 -12.36 0.29 -13.59
C LEU A 93 -13.15 -0.97 -13.97
N ALA A 94 -12.53 -2.14 -13.85
CA ALA A 94 -13.09 -3.40 -14.31
C ALA A 94 -13.15 -4.41 -13.15
N PRO A 95 -14.33 -4.90 -12.73
CA PRO A 95 -14.46 -5.91 -11.67
C PRO A 95 -14.10 -7.32 -12.17
N LEU A 96 -13.02 -7.43 -12.94
CA LEU A 96 -12.55 -8.68 -13.52
C LEU A 96 -11.56 -9.42 -12.61
N ASP A 97 -10.91 -8.74 -11.67
CA ASP A 97 -9.83 -9.32 -10.87
C ASP A 97 -10.20 -9.51 -9.39
N ASP A 98 -9.74 -10.62 -8.82
CA ASP A 98 -9.89 -10.97 -7.42
C ASP A 98 -8.81 -10.25 -6.58
N PHE A 99 -9.20 -9.22 -5.83
CA PHE A 99 -8.29 -8.47 -4.94
C PHE A 99 -8.22 -9.09 -3.54
N ILE A 100 -7.03 -9.54 -3.14
CA ILE A 100 -6.77 -10.19 -1.86
C ILE A 100 -6.19 -9.16 -0.89
N LEU A 101 -7.07 -8.50 -0.12
CA LEU A 101 -6.71 -7.44 0.82
C LEU A 101 -5.61 -7.87 1.82
N VAL A 102 -5.66 -9.11 2.31
CA VAL A 102 -4.67 -9.63 3.27
C VAL A 102 -3.26 -9.65 2.66
N ASN A 103 -3.14 -10.07 1.40
CA ASN A 103 -1.85 -10.11 0.71
C ASN A 103 -1.37 -8.70 0.40
N PHE A 104 -2.27 -7.77 0.08
CA PHE A 104 -1.93 -6.36 -0.13
C PHE A 104 -1.36 -5.74 1.15
N LEU A 105 -2.01 -5.96 2.29
CA LEU A 105 -1.52 -5.47 3.59
C LEU A 105 -0.15 -6.05 3.95
N MET A 106 0.07 -7.35 3.69
CA MET A 106 1.37 -7.98 3.90
C MET A 106 2.46 -7.34 3.02
N SER A 107 2.16 -7.11 1.75
CA SER A 107 3.08 -6.45 0.83
C SER A 107 3.34 -4.99 1.24
N TYR A 108 2.33 -4.28 1.71
CA TYR A 108 2.49 -2.93 2.26
C TYR A 108 3.41 -2.89 3.47
N VAL A 109 3.19 -3.78 4.46
CA VAL A 109 4.05 -3.86 5.66
C VAL A 109 5.48 -4.22 5.28
N PHE A 110 5.67 -5.09 4.30
CA PHE A 110 6.99 -5.44 3.78
C PHE A 110 7.71 -4.21 3.18
N TRP A 111 7.06 -3.47 2.29
CA TRP A 111 7.65 -2.26 1.69
C TRP A 111 7.86 -1.14 2.71
N LEU A 112 6.98 -1.02 3.71
CA LEU A 112 7.15 -0.11 4.84
C LEU A 112 8.40 -0.45 5.65
N ALA A 113 8.61 -1.75 5.96
CA ALA A 113 9.81 -2.20 6.67
C ALA A 113 11.09 -1.90 5.89
N ILE A 114 11.10 -2.15 4.56
CA ILE A 114 12.22 -1.79 3.69
C ILE A 114 12.46 -0.29 3.68
N ALA A 115 11.43 0.53 3.53
CA ALA A 115 11.57 1.98 3.51
C ALA A 115 12.13 2.53 4.84
N LEU A 116 11.71 1.95 5.97
CA LEU A 116 12.25 2.29 7.29
C LEU A 116 13.73 1.88 7.44
N LEU A 117 14.10 0.69 6.96
CA LEU A 117 15.48 0.22 6.96
C LEU A 117 16.36 1.10 6.08
N ALA A 118 15.91 1.42 4.87
CA ALA A 118 16.60 2.32 3.95
C ALA A 118 16.80 3.72 4.57
N SER A 119 15.78 4.25 5.24
CA SER A 119 15.88 5.53 5.95
C SER A 119 16.91 5.49 7.10
N LYS A 120 16.96 4.38 7.87
CA LYS A 120 17.97 4.20 8.92
C LYS A 120 19.38 4.08 8.33
N LEU A 121 19.57 3.30 7.28
CA LEU A 121 20.86 3.12 6.60
C LEU A 121 21.37 4.43 6.01
N TYR A 122 20.50 5.19 5.35
CA TYR A 122 20.85 6.50 4.80
C TYR A 122 21.37 7.45 5.88
N LYS A 123 20.72 7.45 7.06
CA LYS A 123 21.15 8.24 8.21
C LYS A 123 22.51 7.81 8.78
N ILE A 124 22.83 6.51 8.74
CA ILE A 124 24.13 6.00 9.18
C ILE A 124 25.24 6.45 8.22
N GLN A 125 24.96 6.45 6.91
CA GLN A 125 25.92 6.86 5.88
C GLN A 125 26.18 8.37 5.86
N HIS A 126 25.19 9.18 6.24
CA HIS A 126 25.29 10.64 6.30
C HIS A 126 24.96 11.12 7.72
N PRO A 127 25.88 10.96 8.70
CA PRO A 127 25.70 11.52 10.03
C PRO A 127 25.79 13.05 9.91
N GLU A 128 24.67 13.72 10.18
CA GLU A 128 24.62 15.18 10.36
C GLU A 128 25.45 15.63 11.57
#